data_AF-A0A0Q7X7Z3-F1
#
_entry.id   AF-A0A0Q7X7Z3-F1
#
_cell.length_a   1.000
_cell.length_b   1.000
_cell.length_c   1.000
_cell.angle_alpha   90.00
_cell.angle_beta   90.00
_cell.angle_gamma   90.00
#
_symmetry.space_group_name_H-M   'P 1'
#
loop_
_entity.id
_entity.type
_entity.pdbx_description
1 polymer ?
#
loop_
_entity_poly.entity_id
_entity_poly.type
_entity_poly.pdbx_seq_one_letter_code
_entity_poly.pdbx_strand_id
1 'polypeptide(L)'
;MVIEGPFYHGTKAHLEVGALIERGFSSNYGSRRQANFVYLTATLEAATWGAELAVGEGRGRIYIVEPTGPIEDDPNLTNKRFPGNPTKSYRSREPLRIVGEVTEWTGHPPERLREMLDHLEKLKEQGIEAIEE
;
A
#
# COMPACT_ATOMS: atom_id res chain seq x y z
N MET A 1 -9.97 -2.88 -20.22
CA MET A 1 -10.04 -1.54 -19.60
C MET A 1 -8.63 -1.18 -19.20
N VAL A 2 -8.10 -0.05 -19.64
CA VAL A 2 -6.78 0.42 -19.19
C VAL A 2 -7.02 1.17 -17.88
N ILE A 3 -6.38 0.75 -16.79
CA ILE A 3 -6.43 1.50 -15.53
C ILE A 3 -5.40 2.61 -15.66
N GLU A 4 -5.85 3.85 -15.71
CA GLU A 4 -4.98 5.02 -15.86
C GLU A 4 -4.52 5.52 -14.49
N GLY A 5 -3.23 5.83 -14.41
CA GLY A 5 -2.61 6.45 -13.25
C GLY A 5 -2.89 7.95 -13.14
N PRO A 6 -2.08 8.69 -12.36
CA PRO A 6 -0.87 8.25 -11.69
C PRO A 6 -1.13 7.20 -10.60
N PHE A 7 -0.17 6.30 -10.39
CA PHE A 7 -0.19 5.36 -9.28
C PHE A 7 0.81 5.74 -8.21
N TYR A 8 0.47 5.36 -6.98
CA TYR A 8 1.24 5.68 -5.79
C TYR A 8 1.54 4.42 -4.96
N HIS A 9 2.70 4.42 -4.33
CA HIS A 9 3.10 3.41 -3.34
C HIS A 9 3.55 4.10 -2.05
N GLY A 10 2.79 3.88 -0.97
CA GLY A 10 3.14 4.34 0.37
C GLY A 10 4.02 3.34 1.10
N THR A 11 5.15 3.79 1.64
CA THR A 11 6.09 2.94 2.38
C THR A 11 6.96 3.75 3.36
N LYS A 12 7.69 3.09 4.25
CA LYS A 12 8.79 3.69 5.03
C LYS A 12 10.17 3.42 4.41
N ALA A 13 10.24 2.58 3.39
CA ALA A 13 11.49 2.30 2.68
C ALA A 13 12.02 3.57 1.99
N HIS A 14 13.30 3.85 2.20
CA HIS A 14 14.01 4.89 1.47
C HIS A 14 14.55 4.30 0.16
N LEU A 15 14.00 4.75 -0.96
CA LEU A 15 14.26 4.26 -2.30
C LEU A 15 14.46 5.46 -3.22
N GLU A 16 15.31 5.29 -4.23
CA GLU A 16 15.62 6.33 -5.20
C GLU A 16 14.73 6.23 -6.44
N VAL A 17 14.55 7.33 -7.16
CA VAL A 17 13.90 7.32 -8.48
C VAL A 17 14.68 6.41 -9.44
N GLY A 18 13.94 5.59 -10.20
CA GLY A 18 14.50 4.56 -11.07
C GLY A 18 14.65 3.18 -10.42
N ALA A 19 14.55 3.09 -9.09
CA ALA A 19 14.56 1.80 -8.38
C ALA A 19 13.26 1.00 -8.66
N LEU A 20 13.34 -0.32 -8.42
CA LEU A 20 12.22 -1.23 -8.47
C LEU A 20 11.77 -1.60 -7.05
N ILE A 21 10.47 -1.53 -6.80
CA ILE A 21 9.83 -2.10 -5.64
C ILE A 21 9.44 -3.54 -6.01
N GLU A 22 10.16 -4.50 -5.44
CA GLU A 22 10.00 -5.92 -5.73
C GLU A 22 9.17 -6.65 -4.65
N ARG A 23 8.73 -7.87 -4.99
CA ARG A 23 8.15 -8.82 -4.03
C ARG A 23 9.21 -9.32 -3.05
N GLY A 24 8.79 -9.86 -1.91
CA GLY A 24 9.70 -10.51 -0.97
C GLY A 24 10.20 -9.65 0.19
N PHE A 25 9.80 -8.38 0.27
CA PHE A 25 9.81 -7.66 1.56
C PHE A 25 8.72 -8.25 2.47
N SER A 26 8.97 -8.28 3.78
CA SER A 26 7.99 -8.75 4.77
C SER A 26 6.71 -7.93 4.67
N SER A 27 5.55 -8.59 4.59
CA SER A 27 4.26 -7.89 4.56
C SER A 27 4.11 -6.93 5.74
N ASN A 28 3.55 -5.74 5.48
CA ASN A 28 3.23 -4.75 6.51
C ASN A 28 2.09 -5.21 7.44
N TYR A 29 1.36 -6.27 7.08
CA TYR A 29 0.20 -6.78 7.80
C TYR A 29 0.38 -8.28 8.18
N GLY A 30 -0.25 -8.71 9.27
CA GLY A 30 -0.32 -10.12 9.68
C GLY A 30 1.02 -10.76 10.07
N SER A 31 1.19 -12.05 9.71
CA SER A 31 2.31 -12.94 10.04
C SER A 31 3.66 -12.62 9.36
N ARG A 32 3.78 -11.50 8.63
CA ARG A 32 5.02 -11.02 7.97
C ARG A 32 5.63 -12.02 6.98
N ARG A 33 4.80 -12.84 6.32
CA ARG A 33 5.24 -13.69 5.21
C ARG A 33 5.84 -12.84 4.08
N GLN A 34 6.68 -13.45 3.24
CA GLN A 34 7.15 -12.82 2.00
C GLN A 34 5.92 -12.36 1.21
N ALA A 35 5.83 -11.07 0.92
CA ALA A 35 4.73 -10.52 0.16
C ALA A 35 4.77 -11.11 -1.26
N ASN A 36 3.66 -11.76 -1.66
CA ASN A 36 3.50 -12.32 -3.00
C ASN A 36 3.20 -11.22 -4.03
N PHE A 37 2.86 -10.03 -3.55
CA PHE A 37 2.47 -8.89 -4.36
C PHE A 37 3.13 -7.60 -3.88
N VAL A 38 3.21 -6.65 -4.80
CA VAL A 38 3.48 -5.24 -4.53
C VAL A 38 2.19 -4.45 -4.71
N TYR A 39 1.91 -3.55 -3.78
CA TYR A 39 0.65 -2.82 -3.72
C TYR A 39 0.81 -1.41 -4.27
N LEU A 40 -0.22 -0.93 -4.96
CA LEU A 40 -0.26 0.42 -5.53
C LEU A 40 -1.71 0.93 -5.52
N THR A 41 -1.88 2.25 -5.59
CA THR A 41 -3.21 2.86 -5.62
C THR A 41 -3.24 4.06 -6.55
N ALA A 42 -4.41 4.34 -7.12
CA ALA A 42 -4.64 5.57 -7.90
C ALA A 42 -5.23 6.71 -7.04
N THR A 43 -5.15 6.64 -5.71
CA THR A 43 -5.55 7.73 -4.80
C THR A 43 -4.46 8.07 -3.78
N LEU A 44 -4.27 9.37 -3.53
CA LEU A 44 -3.28 9.83 -2.55
C LEU A 44 -3.69 9.44 -1.12
N GLU A 45 -4.98 9.50 -0.78
CA GLU A 45 -5.49 9.07 0.55
C GLU A 45 -5.09 7.63 0.90
N ALA A 46 -5.25 6.68 -0.03
CA ALA A 46 -4.85 5.29 0.22
C ALA A 46 -3.31 5.15 0.29
N ALA A 47 -2.56 5.95 -0.48
CA ALA A 47 -1.11 5.95 -0.42
C ALA A 47 -0.58 6.53 0.90
N THR A 48 -1.25 7.55 1.44
CA THR A 48 -1.00 8.12 2.78
C THR A 48 -1.13 7.04 3.85
N TRP A 49 -2.21 6.25 3.82
CA TRP A 49 -2.35 5.10 4.72
C TRP A 49 -1.22 4.09 4.55
N GLY A 50 -0.85 3.76 3.31
CA GLY A 50 0.30 2.90 3.04
C GLY A 50 1.60 3.39 3.67
N ALA A 51 1.88 4.70 3.58
CA ALA A 51 3.08 5.32 4.13
C ALA A 51 3.09 5.35 5.67
N GLU A 52 1.94 5.62 6.30
CA GLU A 52 1.82 5.71 7.76
C GLU A 52 1.84 4.34 8.43
N LEU A 53 1.11 3.38 7.85
CA LEU A 53 0.93 2.03 8.39
C LEU A 53 2.05 1.07 8.00
N ALA A 54 2.93 1.45 7.07
CA ALA A 54 4.08 0.64 6.70
C ALA A 54 4.95 0.30 7.94
N VAL A 55 5.43 -0.93 7.97
CA VAL A 55 6.35 -1.42 9.00
C VAL A 55 7.76 -0.97 8.64
N GLY A 56 8.51 -0.54 9.65
CA GLY A 56 9.88 -0.07 9.49
C GLY A 56 10.15 1.19 10.28
N GLU A 57 11.42 1.54 10.38
CA GLU A 57 11.87 2.80 10.96
C GLU A 57 11.86 3.91 9.91
N GLY A 58 11.82 5.17 10.37
CA GLY A 58 11.85 6.34 9.50
C GLY A 58 10.47 6.91 9.15
N ARG A 59 10.51 8.00 8.38
CA ARG A 59 9.29 8.70 7.94
C ARG A 59 8.57 7.92 6.83
N GLY A 60 7.25 8.02 6.80
CA GLY A 60 6.47 7.60 5.65
C GLY A 60 6.90 8.37 4.39
N ARG A 61 6.81 7.70 3.24
CA ARG A 61 7.11 8.20 1.91
C ARG A 61 6.04 7.70 0.95
N ILE A 62 5.74 8.52 -0.05
CA ILE A 62 4.81 8.18 -1.12
C ILE A 62 5.57 8.31 -2.44
N TYR A 63 5.78 7.20 -3.13
CA TYR A 63 6.40 7.19 -4.45
C TYR A 63 5.33 7.21 -5.54
N ILE A 64 5.60 7.94 -6.62
CA ILE A 64 4.87 7.81 -7.89
C ILE A 64 5.50 6.63 -8.62
N VAL A 65 4.66 5.69 -9.05
CA VAL A 65 5.12 4.41 -9.58
C VAL A 65 4.46 4.04 -10.89
N GLU A 66 5.17 3.26 -11.70
CA GLU A 66 4.65 2.59 -12.89
C GLU A 66 4.73 1.08 -12.70
N PRO A 67 3.62 0.34 -12.87
CA PRO A 67 3.68 -1.11 -12.85
C PRO A 67 4.46 -1.62 -14.06
N THR A 68 5.38 -2.57 -13.86
CA THR A 68 6.13 -3.19 -14.97
C THR A 68 5.39 -4.37 -15.60
N GLY A 69 4.16 -4.64 -15.14
CA GLY A 69 3.30 -5.73 -15.61
C GLY A 69 1.84 -5.51 -15.24
N PRO A 70 0.99 -6.54 -15.34
CA PRO A 70 -0.43 -6.42 -15.06
C PRO A 70 -0.69 -6.09 -13.58
N ILE A 71 -1.78 -5.37 -13.34
CA ILE A 71 -2.31 -5.07 -12.00
C ILE A 71 -3.73 -5.60 -11.89
N GLU A 72 -4.13 -5.98 -10.67
CA GLU A 72 -5.47 -6.44 -10.34
C GLU A 72 -5.99 -5.70 -9.10
N ASP A 73 -7.31 -5.67 -8.93
CA ASP A 73 -7.95 -5.10 -7.75
C ASP A 73 -7.41 -5.75 -6.47
N ASP A 74 -7.09 -4.95 -5.46
CA ASP A 74 -6.68 -5.47 -4.16
C ASP A 74 -7.88 -6.12 -3.46
N PRO A 75 -7.86 -7.46 -3.23
CA PRO A 75 -8.96 -8.15 -2.58
C PRO A 75 -9.11 -7.77 -1.11
N ASN A 76 -8.13 -7.12 -0.48
CA ASN A 76 -8.24 -6.64 0.89
C ASN A 76 -9.14 -5.41 1.02
N LEU A 77 -9.31 -4.66 -0.08
CA LEU A 77 -10.02 -3.38 -0.10
C LEU A 77 -11.22 -3.37 -1.05
N THR A 78 -11.28 -4.31 -2.00
CA THR A 78 -12.33 -4.40 -3.00
C THR A 78 -13.48 -5.29 -2.53
N ASN A 79 -14.72 -4.82 -2.68
CA ASN A 79 -15.95 -5.53 -2.26
C ASN A 79 -15.98 -5.97 -0.79
N LYS A 80 -15.30 -5.22 0.10
CA LYS A 80 -15.31 -5.47 1.56
C LYS A 80 -16.39 -4.65 2.24
N ARG A 81 -16.07 -3.41 2.58
CA ARG A 81 -17.01 -2.49 3.24
C ARG A 81 -17.99 -1.84 2.26
N PHE A 82 -17.55 -1.64 1.02
CA PHE A 82 -18.32 -0.99 -0.04
C PHE A 82 -18.23 -1.82 -1.33
N PRO A 83 -19.25 -1.77 -2.20
CA PRO A 83 -19.19 -2.39 -3.52
C PRO A 83 -18.09 -1.79 -4.40
N GLY A 84 -17.41 -2.63 -5.17
CA GLY A 84 -16.32 -2.25 -6.07
C GLY A 84 -15.02 -1.89 -5.35
N ASN A 85 -14.18 -1.12 -6.04
CA ASN A 85 -12.87 -0.67 -5.57
C ASN A 85 -12.81 0.87 -5.43
N PRO A 86 -13.51 1.45 -4.43
CA PRO A 86 -13.61 2.91 -4.30
C PRO A 86 -12.28 3.58 -3.94
N THR A 87 -11.37 2.86 -3.28
CA THR A 87 -10.02 3.36 -2.95
C THR A 87 -9.06 3.26 -4.13
N LYS A 88 -9.49 2.63 -5.24
CA LYS A 88 -8.67 2.33 -6.42
C LYS A 88 -7.34 1.69 -6.01
N SER A 89 -7.41 0.68 -5.15
CA SER A 89 -6.25 -0.04 -4.63
C SER A 89 -6.06 -1.32 -5.42
N TYR A 90 -4.81 -1.58 -5.79
CA TYR A 90 -4.41 -2.65 -6.69
C TYR A 90 -3.21 -3.39 -6.13
N ARG A 91 -2.93 -4.55 -6.70
CA ARG A 91 -1.73 -5.32 -6.44
C ARG A 91 -1.15 -5.86 -7.75
N SER A 92 0.17 -6.08 -7.77
CA SER A 92 0.89 -6.69 -8.90
C SER A 92 1.83 -7.76 -8.43
N ARG A 93 2.06 -8.77 -9.27
CA ARG A 93 3.15 -9.73 -9.09
C ARG A 93 4.45 -9.24 -9.74
N GLU A 94 4.37 -8.31 -10.69
CA GLU A 94 5.55 -7.70 -11.29
C GLU A 94 5.99 -6.48 -10.46
N PRO A 95 7.28 -6.11 -10.47
CA PRO A 95 7.77 -4.95 -9.74
C PRO A 95 7.09 -3.62 -10.13
N LEU A 96 7.22 -2.63 -9.25
CA LEU A 96 6.84 -1.25 -9.55
C LEU A 96 8.09 -0.41 -9.74
N ARG A 97 8.17 0.33 -10.85
CA ARG A 97 9.26 1.29 -11.07
C ARG A 97 8.92 2.62 -10.43
N ILE A 98 9.83 3.15 -9.61
CA ILE A 98 9.69 4.49 -9.05
C ILE A 98 10.03 5.51 -10.14
N VAL A 99 9.08 6.40 -10.43
CA VAL A 99 9.25 7.49 -11.40
C VAL A 99 9.26 8.87 -10.73
N GLY A 100 8.95 8.94 -9.43
CA GLY A 100 9.03 10.16 -8.63
C GLY A 100 8.69 9.93 -7.15
N GLU A 101 8.83 10.96 -6.32
CA GLU A 101 8.36 11.01 -4.92
C GLU A 101 7.37 12.15 -4.77
N VAL A 102 6.24 11.91 -4.11
CA VAL A 102 5.33 12.97 -3.67
C VAL A 102 5.90 13.55 -2.38
N THR A 103 6.44 14.77 -2.46
CA THR A 103 7.05 15.47 -1.31
C THR A 103 6.05 16.28 -0.50
N GLU A 104 4.96 16.72 -1.13
CA GLU A 104 3.91 17.53 -0.52
C GLU A 104 2.66 16.68 -0.30
N TRP A 105 2.55 16.09 0.89
CA TRP A 105 1.35 15.40 1.34
C TRP A 105 1.16 15.61 2.84
N THR A 106 -0.10 15.59 3.26
CA THR A 106 -0.49 15.76 4.65
C THR A 106 -0.91 14.41 5.20
N GLY A 107 -0.28 14.00 6.31
CA GLY A 107 -0.68 12.81 7.03
C GLY A 107 -2.04 12.97 7.72
N HIS A 108 -2.58 11.86 8.19
CA HIS A 108 -3.81 11.87 8.97
C HIS A 108 -3.58 12.52 10.35
N PRO A 109 -4.64 13.09 10.96
CA PRO A 109 -4.58 13.51 12.35
C PRO A 109 -4.09 12.37 13.25
N PRO A 110 -3.24 12.63 14.26
CA PRO A 110 -2.66 11.60 15.12
C PRO A 110 -3.71 10.67 15.77
N GLU A 111 -4.85 11.21 16.14
CA GLU A 111 -6.00 10.48 16.68
C GLU A 111 -6.59 9.49 15.67
N ARG A 112 -6.75 9.89 14.41
CA ARG A 112 -7.27 9.03 13.34
C ARG A 112 -6.29 7.90 13.01
N LEU A 113 -4.99 8.21 12.99
CA LEU A 113 -3.94 7.19 12.80
C LEU A 113 -3.92 6.21 13.98
N ARG A 114 -4.06 6.70 15.21
CA ARG A 114 -4.13 5.85 16.41
C ARG A 114 -5.32 4.90 16.35
N GLU A 115 -6.52 5.41 16.06
CA GLU A 115 -7.73 4.59 15.94
C GLU A 115 -7.57 3.46 14.89
N MET A 116 -6.92 3.76 13.76
CA MET A 116 -6.64 2.76 12.74
C MET A 116 -5.64 1.70 13.21
N LEU A 117 -4.55 2.11 13.85
CA LEU A 117 -3.56 1.17 14.41
C LEU A 117 -4.19 0.23 15.44
N ASP A 118 -5.01 0.77 16.34
CA ASP A 118 -5.72 0.00 17.37
C ASP A 118 -6.74 -0.97 16.73
N HIS A 119 -7.38 -0.56 15.63
CA HIS A 119 -8.28 -1.43 14.87
C HIS A 119 -7.54 -2.60 14.21
N LEU A 120 -6.39 -2.34 13.60
CA LEU A 120 -5.55 -3.36 12.97
C LEU A 120 -5.00 -4.36 14.00
N GLU A 121 -4.64 -3.90 15.20
CA GLU A 121 -4.20 -4.76 16.30
C GLU A 121 -5.31 -5.72 16.73
N LYS A 122 -6.55 -5.23 16.89
CA LYS A 122 -7.72 -6.08 17.20
C LYS A 122 -8.00 -7.11 16.11
N LEU A 123 -7.90 -6.75 14.83
CA LEU A 123 -8.07 -7.69 13.72
C LEU A 123 -7.01 -8.80 13.77
N LYS A 124 -5.77 -8.45 14.09
CA LYS A 124 -4.67 -9.41 14.27
C LYS A 124 -4.92 -10.35 15.44
N GLU A 125 -5.41 -9.86 16.58
CA GLU A 125 -5.79 -10.69 17.73
C GLU A 125 -6.92 -11.69 17.39
N GLN A 126 -7.80 -11.33 16.45
CA GLN A 126 -8.87 -12.18 15.94
C GLN A 126 -8.40 -13.16 14.85
N GLY A 127 -7.11 -13.15 14.48
CA GLY A 127 -6.55 -14.00 13.44
C GLY A 127 -6.96 -13.59 12.01
N ILE A 128 -7.47 -12.37 11.82
CA ILE A 128 -7.79 -11.83 10.50
C ILE A 128 -6.51 -11.26 9.89
N GLU A 129 -6.00 -11.90 8.84
CA GLU A 129 -4.81 -11.48 8.12
C GLU A 129 -5.14 -10.93 6.72
N ALA A 130 -4.16 -10.28 6.10
CA ALA A 130 -4.25 -9.85 4.71
C ALA A 130 -4.33 -11.07 3.77
N ILE A 131 -5.13 -10.93 2.72
CA ILE A 131 -5.27 -11.90 1.64
C ILE A 131 -4.09 -11.72 0.69
N GLU A 132 -3.16 -12.68 0.73
CA GLU A 132 -1.88 -12.69 -0.02
C GLU A 132 -1.82 -13.81 -1.10
N GLU A 133 -2.96 -14.40 -1.46
CA GLU A 133 -3.09 -15.45 -2.50
C GLU A 133 -3.19 -14.88 -3.93
#